data_AF-A0A6G1JEM0-F1
#
_entry.id   AF-A0A6G1JEM0-F1
#
_cell.length_a   1.000
_cell.length_b   1.000
_cell.length_c   1.000
_cell.angle_alpha   90.00
_cell.angle_beta   90.00
_cell.angle_gamma   90.00
#
_symmetry.space_group_name_H-M   'P 1'
#
loop_
_entity.id
_entity.type
_entity.pdbx_description
1 polymer ?
#
loop_
_entity_poly.entity_id
_entity_poly.type
_entity_poly.pdbx_seq_one_letter_code
_entity_poly.pdbx_strand_id
1 'polypeptide(L)'
;MALIRLLQRQPDGAIVLCEPTSDHVPAYAILSHTWGREEVTFQDMEASSDMSRTVSKAGWRKIQFCAKQAAANGLQYFWVDTCCIDKRNAVELGAAINSMFRWYQNAARCYAYLSDVSKSQGADSGRALVDFFSAEGQRLGSKLSLAATIQEATGILERALQGDALSNFSIGERRSWAERRTTTIEEDGAYCLIGICGVAMVLNYGEGRDHAFGRLEKEIHTLYKGADYEQYAVRLNLRLFPEAAQFVAREKELSKMHELLHGHSSRAAVVLYGLGGIGKTQLAVEYVRRHKEKHTAIFWLNANDEDSLRLSFRAIAQQVLQCHPSTSVLSSVDLEGDLDRAVSAVKAWLNLPGNARWLLIYDNYDNPRISNKSDRSTVDIRQYLPESDQGSIIITTRSARVTQGRRLHVQKLAGLEDGLKILANMSRREGIENDSGARELASKLDGLPLALSTAGAYLEHVTDSFAEYLRLYKASWLELQTTSHVRSNTKTERGVSPVAQAVGLFR
;
A
#
# COMPACT_ATOMS: atom_id res chain seq x y z
N MET A 1 -8.70 12.61 22.09
CA MET A 1 -9.35 11.41 21.54
C MET A 1 -10.69 11.26 22.24
N ALA A 2 -11.75 10.88 21.53
CA ALA A 2 -13.03 10.58 22.18
C ALA A 2 -12.87 9.36 23.10
N LEU A 3 -13.48 9.42 24.29
CA LEU A 3 -13.63 8.26 25.16
C LEU A 3 -14.62 7.30 24.48
N ILE A 4 -14.26 6.02 24.39
CA ILE A 4 -15.14 4.99 23.84
C ILE A 4 -16.02 4.45 24.96
N ARG A 5 -17.35 4.45 24.80
CA ARG A 5 -18.26 3.71 25.69
C ARG A 5 -18.48 2.31 25.14
N LEU A 6 -18.59 1.31 26.01
CA LEU A 6 -18.79 -0.08 25.64
C LEU A 6 -20.01 -0.64 26.36
N LEU A 7 -20.67 -1.61 25.75
CA LEU A 7 -21.61 -2.49 26.41
C LEU A 7 -20.85 -3.65 27.04
N GLN A 8 -21.21 -4.01 28.28
CA GLN A 8 -20.67 -5.14 29.00
C GLN A 8 -21.76 -6.19 29.19
N ARG A 9 -21.47 -7.43 28.81
CA ARG A 9 -22.31 -8.58 29.19
C ARG A 9 -21.89 -9.07 30.57
N GLN A 10 -22.81 -9.00 31.53
CA GLN A 10 -22.61 -9.52 32.89
C GLN A 10 -22.77 -11.05 32.93
N PRO A 11 -22.28 -11.73 34.00
CA PRO A 11 -22.38 -13.18 34.14
C PRO A 11 -23.82 -13.71 34.13
N ASP A 12 -24.77 -12.93 34.65
CA ASP A 12 -26.21 -13.22 34.65
C ASP A 12 -26.87 -13.03 33.27
N GLY A 13 -26.12 -12.53 32.29
CA GLY A 13 -26.58 -12.24 30.93
C GLY A 13 -27.14 -10.82 30.74
N ALA A 14 -27.17 -9.99 31.79
CA ALA A 14 -27.55 -8.59 31.67
C ALA A 14 -26.55 -7.83 30.79
N ILE A 15 -27.04 -6.80 30.10
CA ILE A 15 -26.22 -5.93 29.24
C ILE A 15 -26.31 -4.53 29.83
N VAL A 16 -25.16 -3.99 30.21
CA VAL A 16 -25.05 -2.66 30.82
C VAL A 16 -24.09 -1.79 30.03
N LEU A 17 -24.32 -0.47 30.05
CA LEU A 17 -23.41 0.50 29.46
C LEU A 17 -22.26 0.79 30.44
N CYS A 18 -21.04 0.83 29.94
CA CYS A 18 -19.83 1.08 30.71
C CYS A 18 -18.94 2.11 30.03
N GLU A 19 -18.36 2.99 30.81
CA GLU A 19 -17.31 3.92 30.38
C GLU A 19 -15.97 3.44 30.92
N PRO A 20 -15.10 2.84 30.08
CA PRO A 20 -13.74 2.47 30.48
C PRO A 20 -12.92 3.72 30.80
N THR A 21 -12.05 3.64 31.81
CA THR A 21 -11.05 4.67 32.07
C THR A 21 -10.06 4.79 30.90
N SER A 22 -9.60 6.01 30.59
CA SER A 22 -8.74 6.32 29.42
C SER A 22 -7.48 5.47 29.30
N ASP A 23 -6.97 4.93 30.41
CA ASP A 23 -5.67 4.27 30.48
C ASP A 23 -5.74 2.76 30.18
N HIS A 24 -6.95 2.19 30.04
CA HIS A 24 -7.15 0.78 29.71
C HIS A 24 -8.51 0.52 29.04
N VAL A 25 -8.53 0.51 27.70
CA VAL A 25 -9.70 0.03 26.94
C VAL A 25 -9.63 -1.50 26.87
N PRO A 26 -10.60 -2.26 27.40
CA PRO A 26 -10.57 -3.73 27.37
C PRO A 26 -10.73 -4.25 25.94
N ALA A 27 -10.35 -5.49 25.67
CA ALA A 27 -10.65 -6.12 24.38
C ALA A 27 -12.18 -6.18 24.15
N TYR A 28 -12.63 -5.67 23.01
CA TYR A 28 -14.06 -5.57 22.68
C TYR A 28 -14.36 -6.07 21.27
N ALA A 29 -15.61 -6.51 21.08
CA ALA A 29 -16.18 -6.73 19.74
C ALA A 29 -16.90 -5.47 19.24
N ILE A 30 -17.07 -5.32 17.93
CA ILE A 30 -17.83 -4.23 17.32
C ILE A 30 -18.95 -4.79 16.45
N LEU A 31 -20.15 -4.22 16.56
CA LEU A 31 -21.26 -4.54 15.67
C LEU A 31 -21.28 -3.56 14.50
N SER A 32 -21.17 -4.09 13.27
CA SER A 32 -21.46 -3.35 12.05
C SER A 32 -22.85 -3.76 11.58
N HIS A 33 -23.79 -2.83 11.49
CA HIS A 33 -25.16 -3.13 11.05
C HIS A 33 -25.73 -2.00 10.18
N THR A 34 -26.85 -2.26 9.53
CA THR A 34 -27.70 -1.20 8.97
C THR A 34 -28.75 -0.80 10.00
N TRP A 35 -29.12 0.48 10.06
CA TRP A 35 -30.18 0.94 10.95
C TRP A 35 -31.54 0.44 10.46
N GLY A 36 -32.36 -0.03 11.39
CA GLY A 36 -33.70 -0.52 11.15
C GLY A 36 -34.76 0.25 11.95
N ARG A 37 -35.95 -0.36 12.07
CA ARG A 37 -37.02 0.18 12.91
C ARG A 37 -36.67 -0.03 14.38
N GLU A 38 -36.97 0.98 15.21
CA GLU A 38 -36.84 0.92 16.67
C GLU A 38 -35.42 0.51 17.13
N GLU A 39 -34.40 1.25 16.67
CA GLU A 39 -33.06 1.10 17.23
C GLU A 39 -33.03 1.49 18.70
N VAL A 40 -32.18 0.79 19.45
CA VAL A 40 -31.90 1.12 20.85
C VAL A 40 -30.89 2.25 20.87
N THR A 41 -31.24 3.34 21.53
CA THR A 41 -30.41 4.56 21.63
C THR A 41 -29.61 4.56 22.93
N PHE A 42 -28.69 5.54 23.05
CA PHE A 42 -27.95 5.77 24.30
C PHE A 42 -28.91 6.05 25.47
N GLN A 43 -29.95 6.86 25.26
CA GLN A 43 -30.93 7.20 26.29
C GLN A 43 -31.75 5.99 26.75
N ASP A 44 -32.02 5.04 25.86
CA ASP A 44 -32.70 3.79 26.23
C ASP A 44 -31.85 2.91 27.16
N MET A 45 -30.52 3.04 27.09
CA MET A 45 -29.57 2.33 27.94
C MET A 45 -29.33 3.03 29.28
N GLU A 46 -29.51 4.35 29.36
CA GLU A 46 -29.42 5.11 30.62
C GLU A 46 -30.67 5.01 31.51
N ALA A 47 -31.84 4.70 30.92
CA ALA A 47 -33.11 4.59 31.63
C ALA A 47 -33.15 3.35 32.55
N SER A 48 -32.51 3.48 33.72
CA SER A 48 -32.13 2.38 34.62
C SER A 48 -33.25 1.74 35.45
N SER A 49 -34.49 2.22 35.39
CA SER A 49 -35.58 1.68 36.23
C SER A 49 -36.48 0.64 35.56
N ASP A 50 -36.58 0.63 34.22
CA ASP A 50 -37.44 -0.31 33.50
C ASP A 50 -36.91 -0.62 32.08
N MET A 51 -36.12 -1.68 31.97
CA MET A 51 -35.59 -2.17 30.69
C MET A 51 -36.62 -2.88 29.82
N SER A 52 -37.87 -3.08 30.28
CA SER A 52 -38.87 -3.83 29.52
C SER A 52 -39.16 -3.18 28.15
N ARG A 53 -39.22 -1.85 28.12
CA ARG A 53 -39.41 -1.08 26.88
C ARG A 53 -38.22 -1.21 25.96
N THR A 54 -37.00 -1.08 26.47
CA THR A 54 -35.76 -1.22 25.69
C THR A 54 -35.62 -2.61 25.08
N VAL A 55 -35.91 -3.66 25.86
CA VAL A 55 -35.82 -5.07 25.42
C VAL A 55 -36.89 -5.41 24.37
N SER A 56 -38.02 -4.71 24.39
CA SER A 56 -39.11 -4.92 23.42
C SER A 56 -38.82 -4.35 22.02
N LYS A 57 -37.86 -3.41 21.91
CA LYS A 57 -37.49 -2.80 20.63
C LYS A 57 -36.90 -3.80 19.66
N ALA A 58 -37.23 -3.70 18.38
CA ALA A 58 -36.68 -4.58 17.35
C ALA A 58 -35.14 -4.52 17.27
N GLY A 59 -34.53 -3.33 17.47
CA GLY A 59 -33.07 -3.16 17.50
C GLY A 59 -32.37 -3.92 18.63
N TRP A 60 -33.07 -4.26 19.72
CA TRP A 60 -32.49 -5.02 20.83
C TRP A 60 -32.00 -6.40 20.40
N ARG A 61 -32.64 -7.01 19.39
CA ARG A 61 -32.21 -8.31 18.85
C ARG A 61 -30.78 -8.26 18.30
N LYS A 62 -30.37 -7.14 17.69
CA LYS A 62 -29.02 -6.95 17.15
C LYS A 62 -27.99 -6.83 18.29
N ILE A 63 -28.35 -6.13 19.37
CA ILE A 63 -27.54 -6.02 20.60
C ILE A 63 -27.37 -7.39 21.26
N GLN A 64 -28.47 -8.14 21.44
CA GLN A 64 -28.42 -9.49 22.00
C GLN A 64 -27.61 -10.45 21.13
N PHE A 65 -27.75 -10.36 19.82
CA PHE A 65 -26.92 -11.11 18.88
C PHE A 65 -25.44 -10.80 19.09
N CYS A 66 -25.06 -9.52 19.09
CA CYS A 66 -23.67 -9.11 19.30
C CYS A 66 -23.13 -9.60 20.65
N ALA A 67 -23.90 -9.45 21.73
CA ALA A 67 -23.53 -9.91 23.06
C ALA A 67 -23.27 -11.43 23.12
N LYS A 68 -24.11 -12.23 22.45
CA LYS A 68 -23.94 -13.69 22.35
C LYS A 68 -22.70 -14.05 21.55
N GLN A 69 -22.46 -13.39 20.41
CA GLN A 69 -21.28 -13.67 19.59
C GLN A 69 -19.97 -13.23 20.25
N ALA A 70 -19.98 -12.07 20.92
CA ALA A 70 -18.86 -11.61 21.72
C ALA A 70 -18.52 -12.65 22.81
N ALA A 71 -19.53 -13.09 23.58
CA ALA A 71 -19.34 -14.11 24.62
C ALA A 71 -18.83 -15.44 24.06
N ALA A 72 -19.34 -15.90 22.92
CA ALA A 72 -18.87 -17.11 22.25
C ALA A 72 -17.39 -17.01 21.79
N ASN A 73 -16.89 -15.79 21.60
CA ASN A 73 -15.49 -15.51 21.30
C ASN A 73 -14.66 -15.11 22.53
N GLY A 74 -15.20 -15.26 23.74
CA GLY A 74 -14.51 -14.94 25.00
C GLY A 74 -14.39 -13.43 25.28
N LEU A 75 -15.19 -12.60 24.61
CA LEU A 75 -15.22 -11.14 24.81
C LEU A 75 -16.39 -10.76 25.70
N GLN A 76 -16.10 -10.01 26.77
CA GLN A 76 -17.11 -9.49 27.69
C GLN A 76 -17.69 -8.15 27.22
N TYR A 77 -16.88 -7.37 26.49
CA TYR A 77 -17.24 -6.02 26.04
C TYR A 77 -17.52 -5.99 24.55
N PHE A 78 -18.46 -5.15 24.15
CA PHE A 78 -18.76 -4.91 22.75
C PHE A 78 -19.29 -3.49 22.52
N TRP A 79 -19.23 -3.02 21.28
CA TRP A 79 -19.61 -1.68 20.88
C TRP A 79 -20.69 -1.71 19.80
N VAL A 80 -21.67 -0.81 19.92
CA VAL A 80 -22.75 -0.58 18.95
C VAL A 80 -23.00 0.91 18.84
N ASP A 81 -22.91 1.48 17.63
CA ASP A 81 -22.96 2.93 17.40
C ASP A 81 -24.27 3.57 17.87
N THR A 82 -25.39 2.84 17.79
CA THR A 82 -26.72 3.35 18.12
C THR A 82 -26.88 3.69 19.59
N CYS A 83 -26.21 2.97 20.48
CA CYS A 83 -26.37 3.12 21.94
C CYS A 83 -25.07 3.38 22.71
N CYS A 84 -23.90 3.28 22.09
CA CYS A 84 -22.63 3.65 22.71
C CYS A 84 -22.25 5.12 22.46
N ILE A 85 -22.95 5.82 21.56
CA ILE A 85 -22.75 7.24 21.27
C ILE A 85 -24.01 8.01 21.65
N ASP A 86 -23.85 9.09 22.42
CA ASP A 86 -24.93 10.06 22.60
C ASP A 86 -25.05 10.94 21.35
N LYS A 87 -25.93 10.50 20.44
CA LYS A 87 -26.23 11.22 19.19
C LYS A 87 -26.93 12.57 19.41
N ARG A 88 -27.41 12.89 20.62
CA ARG A 88 -27.97 14.22 20.96
C ARG A 88 -26.88 15.25 21.26
N ASN A 89 -25.69 14.79 21.63
CA ASN A 89 -24.54 15.65 21.87
C ASN A 89 -23.70 15.76 20.60
N ALA A 90 -23.84 16.88 19.88
CA ALA A 90 -23.14 17.11 18.62
C ALA A 90 -21.61 17.09 18.75
N VAL A 91 -21.07 17.53 19.90
CA VAL A 91 -19.62 17.50 20.17
C VAL A 91 -19.14 16.05 20.29
N GLU A 92 -19.89 15.22 21.03
CA GLU A 92 -19.58 13.81 21.18
C GLU A 92 -19.72 13.06 19.85
N LEU A 93 -20.83 13.27 19.13
CA LEU A 93 -21.08 12.66 17.82
C LEU A 93 -19.95 12.98 16.83
N GLY A 94 -19.52 14.24 16.79
CA GLY A 94 -18.38 14.69 15.98
C GLY A 94 -17.08 13.97 16.36
N ALA A 95 -16.77 13.91 17.65
CA ALA A 95 -15.57 13.25 18.14
C ALA A 95 -15.60 11.72 17.91
N ALA A 96 -16.78 11.11 18.00
CA ALA A 96 -17.02 9.70 17.76
C ALA A 96 -16.82 9.33 16.29
N ILE A 97 -17.41 10.08 15.35
CA ILE A 97 -17.25 9.81 13.91
C ILE A 97 -15.79 9.97 13.47
N ASN A 98 -15.10 11.01 13.95
CA ASN A 98 -13.66 11.18 13.69
C ASN A 98 -12.79 10.07 14.33
N SER A 99 -13.30 9.33 15.33
CA SER A 99 -12.59 8.23 15.99
C SER A 99 -13.01 6.84 15.49
N MET A 100 -14.14 6.74 14.77
CA MET A 100 -14.82 5.49 14.47
C MET A 100 -13.95 4.50 13.70
N PHE A 101 -13.19 4.98 12.71
CA PHE A 101 -12.27 4.14 11.97
C PHE A 101 -11.25 3.45 12.89
N ARG A 102 -10.68 4.18 13.85
CA ARG A 102 -9.73 3.62 14.83
C ARG A 102 -10.43 2.63 15.76
N TRP A 103 -11.69 2.86 16.13
CA TRP A 103 -12.46 1.91 16.93
C TRP A 103 -12.74 0.61 16.19
N TYR A 104 -13.04 0.66 14.90
CA TYR A 104 -13.11 -0.55 14.06
C TYR A 104 -11.75 -1.25 13.93
N GLN A 105 -10.67 -0.48 13.74
CA GLN A 105 -9.31 -1.01 13.60
C GLN A 105 -8.82 -1.73 14.87
N ASN A 106 -9.18 -1.22 16.05
CA ASN A 106 -8.73 -1.75 17.34
C ASN A 106 -9.66 -2.84 17.92
N ALA A 107 -10.82 -3.09 17.30
CA ALA A 107 -11.73 -4.14 17.77
C ALA A 107 -11.10 -5.53 17.60
N ALA A 108 -11.26 -6.40 18.60
CA ALA A 108 -10.77 -7.79 18.53
C ALA A 108 -11.59 -8.63 17.54
N ARG A 109 -12.87 -8.29 17.37
CA ARG A 109 -13.83 -8.90 16.45
C ARG A 109 -14.79 -7.85 15.90
N CYS A 110 -15.18 -7.99 14.64
CA CYS A 110 -16.27 -7.25 14.02
C CYS A 110 -17.32 -8.23 13.49
N TYR A 111 -18.57 -8.03 13.90
CA TYR A 111 -19.71 -8.80 13.43
C TYR A 111 -20.52 -7.93 12.48
N ALA A 112 -20.47 -8.23 11.18
CA ALA A 112 -21.26 -7.55 10.17
C ALA A 112 -22.63 -8.24 10.04
N TYR A 113 -23.66 -7.62 10.59
CA TYR A 113 -25.03 -8.15 10.63
C TYR A 113 -25.87 -7.60 9.47
N LEU A 114 -26.22 -8.48 8.53
CA LEU A 114 -27.00 -8.15 7.33
C LEU A 114 -28.45 -8.55 7.54
N SER A 115 -29.29 -7.61 7.99
CA SER A 115 -30.70 -7.87 8.32
C SER A 115 -31.60 -8.15 7.11
N ASP A 116 -31.10 -7.93 5.90
CA ASP A 116 -31.76 -8.09 4.61
C ASP A 116 -31.33 -9.36 3.86
N VAL A 117 -30.41 -10.15 4.43
CA VAL A 117 -29.91 -11.39 3.84
C VAL A 117 -30.32 -12.58 4.70
N SER A 118 -30.98 -13.56 4.10
CA SER A 118 -31.34 -14.84 4.73
C SER A 118 -30.51 -15.99 4.14
N LYS A 119 -30.18 -17.00 4.95
CA LYS A 119 -29.41 -18.19 4.52
C LYS A 119 -30.19 -19.49 4.81
N SER A 120 -30.30 -20.37 3.80
CA SER A 120 -30.76 -21.76 3.99
C SER A 120 -29.63 -22.62 4.58
N GLN A 121 -30.00 -23.55 5.47
CA GLN A 121 -29.10 -24.15 6.45
C GLN A 121 -27.74 -24.63 5.92
N GLY A 122 -26.67 -24.22 6.61
CA GLY A 122 -25.30 -24.68 6.39
C GLY A 122 -24.34 -23.98 7.35
N ALA A 123 -23.77 -24.72 8.31
CA ALA A 123 -22.86 -24.19 9.31
C ALA A 123 -21.42 -24.15 8.77
N ASP A 124 -20.85 -22.96 8.65
CA ASP A 124 -19.43 -22.77 8.35
C ASP A 124 -18.69 -22.32 9.62
N SER A 125 -17.68 -23.09 10.03
CA SER A 125 -17.05 -23.01 11.36
C SER A 125 -15.73 -22.22 11.42
N GLY A 126 -15.46 -21.36 10.44
CA GLY A 126 -14.30 -20.46 10.45
C GLY A 126 -14.38 -19.33 11.48
N ARG A 127 -13.21 -18.82 11.92
CA ARG A 127 -13.09 -17.64 12.81
C ARG A 127 -12.20 -16.60 12.15
N ALA A 128 -12.67 -15.37 11.99
CA ALA A 128 -11.89 -14.26 11.43
C ALA A 128 -12.02 -12.97 12.24
N LEU A 129 -11.24 -11.93 11.86
CA LEU A 129 -11.37 -10.60 12.46
C LEU A 129 -12.75 -9.98 12.16
N VAL A 130 -13.26 -10.20 10.95
CA VAL A 130 -14.57 -9.72 10.48
C VAL A 130 -15.35 -10.90 9.92
N ASP A 131 -16.50 -11.18 10.51
CA ASP A 131 -17.43 -12.23 10.09
C ASP A 131 -18.81 -11.63 9.75
N PHE A 132 -19.42 -12.12 8.66
CA PHE A 132 -20.71 -11.69 8.15
C PHE A 132 -21.81 -12.64 8.60
N PHE A 133 -22.97 -12.10 8.99
CA PHE A 133 -24.10 -12.85 9.51
C PHE A 133 -25.42 -12.43 8.86
N SER A 134 -26.30 -13.40 8.69
CA SER A 134 -27.66 -13.23 8.15
C SER A 134 -28.61 -12.59 9.17
N ALA A 135 -29.83 -12.28 8.74
CA ALA A 135 -30.92 -11.79 9.57
C ALA A 135 -31.33 -12.76 10.70
N GLU A 136 -31.04 -14.06 10.54
CA GLU A 136 -31.27 -15.11 11.55
C GLU A 136 -30.05 -15.35 12.45
N GLY A 137 -28.96 -14.58 12.26
CA GLY A 137 -27.71 -14.73 12.99
C GLY A 137 -26.84 -15.90 12.52
N GLN A 138 -27.09 -16.45 11.32
CA GLN A 138 -26.28 -17.51 10.74
C GLN A 138 -25.05 -16.95 10.05
N ARG A 139 -23.88 -17.59 10.24
CA ARG A 139 -22.63 -17.12 9.63
C ARG A 139 -22.67 -17.33 8.12
N LEU A 140 -22.46 -16.25 7.38
CA LEU A 140 -22.38 -16.22 5.91
C LEU A 140 -20.96 -16.53 5.42
N GLY A 141 -19.96 -15.99 6.11
CA GLY A 141 -18.55 -16.17 5.81
C GLY A 141 -17.69 -15.11 6.51
N SER A 142 -16.39 -15.15 6.28
CA SER A 142 -15.45 -14.12 6.73
C SER A 142 -15.18 -13.07 5.66
N LYS A 143 -14.63 -11.91 6.04
CA LYS A 143 -14.11 -10.91 5.08
C LYS A 143 -13.13 -11.49 4.06
N LEU A 144 -12.32 -12.49 4.45
CA LEU A 144 -11.36 -13.12 3.54
C LEU A 144 -12.04 -14.10 2.58
N SER A 145 -12.92 -14.97 3.10
CA SER A 145 -13.64 -15.94 2.26
C SER A 145 -14.64 -15.29 1.30
N LEU A 146 -15.11 -14.08 1.62
CA LEU A 146 -16.03 -13.30 0.80
C LEU A 146 -15.34 -12.15 0.04
N ALA A 147 -14.00 -12.13 -0.03
CA ALA A 147 -13.25 -10.99 -0.56
C ALA A 147 -13.64 -10.64 -2.00
N ALA A 148 -13.77 -11.64 -2.89
CA ALA A 148 -14.20 -11.44 -4.27
C ALA A 148 -15.62 -10.83 -4.35
N THR A 149 -16.58 -11.37 -3.59
CA THR A 149 -17.95 -10.85 -3.53
C THR A 149 -18.00 -9.42 -2.99
N ILE A 150 -17.20 -9.11 -1.97
CA ILE A 150 -17.12 -7.75 -1.41
C ILE A 150 -16.50 -6.79 -2.43
N GLN A 151 -15.45 -7.20 -3.14
CA GLN A 151 -14.83 -6.39 -4.19
C GLN A 151 -15.83 -6.08 -5.31
N GLU A 152 -16.57 -7.09 -5.78
CA GLU A 152 -17.61 -6.92 -6.82
C GLU A 152 -18.68 -5.91 -6.37
N ALA A 153 -19.17 -6.05 -5.13
CA ALA A 153 -20.23 -5.20 -4.60
C ALA A 153 -19.77 -3.76 -4.30
N THR A 154 -18.54 -3.58 -3.79
CA THR A 154 -18.08 -2.31 -3.21
C THR A 154 -16.99 -1.60 -4.01
N GLY A 155 -16.29 -2.30 -4.91
CA GLY A 155 -15.09 -1.82 -5.57
C GLY A 155 -13.83 -1.82 -4.69
N ILE A 156 -13.91 -2.28 -3.44
CA ILE A 156 -12.75 -2.38 -2.54
C ILE A 156 -11.90 -3.57 -2.97
N LEU A 157 -10.65 -3.31 -3.38
CA LEU A 157 -9.74 -4.34 -3.87
C LEU A 157 -9.50 -5.45 -2.82
N GLU A 158 -9.38 -6.70 -3.26
CA GLU A 158 -9.15 -7.87 -2.39
C GLU A 158 -7.93 -7.69 -1.49
N ARG A 159 -6.84 -7.11 -2.00
CA ARG A 159 -5.65 -6.80 -1.19
C ARG A 159 -5.94 -5.86 -0.01
N ALA A 160 -6.87 -4.90 -0.17
CA ALA A 160 -7.32 -4.04 0.93
C ALA A 160 -8.10 -4.85 1.98
N LEU A 161 -8.94 -5.78 1.52
CA LEU A 161 -9.71 -6.68 2.38
C LEU A 161 -8.81 -7.67 3.14
N GLN A 162 -7.70 -8.08 2.53
CA GLN A 162 -6.68 -8.95 3.12
C GLN A 162 -5.80 -8.25 4.17
N GLY A 163 -5.85 -6.92 4.26
CA GLY A 163 -5.20 -6.15 5.32
C GLY A 163 -3.99 -5.32 4.87
N ASP A 164 -3.83 -5.08 3.55
CA ASP A 164 -2.84 -4.11 3.07
C ASP A 164 -3.04 -2.75 3.74
N ALA A 165 -1.93 -2.08 4.04
CA ALA A 165 -1.95 -0.75 4.61
C ALA A 165 -2.71 0.23 3.69
N LEU A 166 -3.53 1.11 4.25
CA LEU A 166 -4.26 2.14 3.49
C LEU A 166 -3.34 3.04 2.66
N SER A 167 -2.08 3.19 3.08
CA SER A 167 -1.04 3.89 2.33
C SER A 167 -0.67 3.22 1.02
N ASN A 168 -1.07 1.98 0.76
CA ASN A 168 -0.83 1.29 -0.52
C ASN A 168 -1.86 1.69 -1.58
N PHE A 169 -2.90 2.42 -1.19
CA PHE A 169 -3.99 2.86 -2.05
C PHE A 169 -3.97 4.38 -2.18
N SER A 170 -4.05 4.87 -3.41
CA SER A 170 -4.18 6.30 -3.68
C SER A 170 -5.43 6.87 -3.00
N ILE A 171 -5.44 8.19 -2.78
CA ILE A 171 -6.61 8.87 -2.23
C ILE A 171 -7.82 8.69 -3.16
N GLY A 172 -7.60 8.71 -4.48
CA GLY A 172 -8.64 8.44 -5.47
C GLY A 172 -9.25 7.04 -5.33
N GLU A 173 -8.43 6.00 -5.17
CA GLU A 173 -8.90 4.64 -4.90
C GLU A 173 -9.66 4.55 -3.57
N ARG A 174 -9.14 5.16 -2.50
CA ARG A 174 -9.82 5.17 -1.20
C ARG A 174 -11.16 5.89 -1.25
N ARG A 175 -11.26 6.97 -2.03
CA ARG A 175 -12.50 7.71 -2.25
C ARG A 175 -13.53 6.88 -3.01
N SER A 176 -13.10 6.12 -4.02
CA SER A 176 -14.02 5.35 -4.85
C SER A 176 -14.77 4.25 -4.08
N TRP A 177 -14.24 3.82 -2.93
CA TRP A 177 -14.89 2.85 -2.04
C TRP A 177 -16.24 3.30 -1.45
N ALA A 178 -16.56 4.60 -1.54
CA ALA A 178 -17.85 5.14 -1.14
C ALA A 178 -18.73 5.59 -2.31
N GLU A 179 -18.25 5.55 -3.57
CA GLU A 179 -18.97 6.11 -4.73
C GLU A 179 -20.33 5.48 -4.95
N ARG A 180 -20.45 4.17 -4.77
CA ARG A 180 -21.70 3.42 -4.96
C ARG A 180 -22.56 3.32 -3.69
N ARG A 181 -22.18 3.99 -2.59
CA ARG A 181 -22.91 3.89 -1.32
C ARG A 181 -24.12 4.81 -1.30
N THR A 182 -25.26 4.22 -0.93
CA THR A 182 -26.46 4.94 -0.51
C THR A 182 -26.46 5.05 1.01
N THR A 183 -26.67 6.26 1.53
CA THR A 183 -26.69 6.53 2.97
C THR A 183 -28.03 7.13 3.37
N THR A 184 -28.49 6.84 4.60
CA THR A 184 -29.74 7.42 5.15
C THR A 184 -29.61 8.92 5.34
N ILE A 185 -28.45 9.35 5.84
CA ILE A 185 -28.05 10.76 5.90
C ILE A 185 -27.02 10.96 4.80
N GLU A 186 -27.28 11.90 3.90
CA GLU A 186 -26.56 11.99 2.62
C GLU A 186 -25.06 12.33 2.81
N GLU A 187 -24.74 13.12 3.84
CA GLU A 187 -23.38 13.52 4.22
C GLU A 187 -22.54 12.36 4.78
N ASP A 188 -23.17 11.32 5.32
CA ASP A 188 -22.44 10.15 5.84
C ASP A 188 -21.65 9.43 4.73
N GLY A 189 -22.00 9.65 3.47
CA GLY A 189 -21.18 9.23 2.33
C GLY A 189 -19.77 9.80 2.35
N ALA A 190 -19.62 11.07 2.73
CA ALA A 190 -18.32 11.72 2.92
C ALA A 190 -17.72 11.33 4.29
N TYR A 191 -18.52 11.35 5.36
CA TYR A 191 -18.01 11.15 6.72
C TYR A 191 -17.45 9.74 6.95
N CYS A 192 -17.97 8.72 6.25
CA CYS A 192 -17.40 7.37 6.31
C CYS A 192 -15.98 7.25 5.75
N LEU A 193 -15.52 8.24 4.97
CA LEU A 193 -14.16 8.28 4.39
C LEU A 193 -13.15 9.02 5.26
N ILE A 194 -13.56 9.79 6.28
CA ILE A 194 -12.66 10.64 7.10
C ILE A 194 -11.45 9.85 7.59
N GLY A 195 -11.68 8.74 8.31
CA GLY A 195 -10.61 7.91 8.86
C GLY A 195 -9.85 7.10 7.80
N ILE A 196 -10.50 6.73 6.69
CA ILE A 196 -9.86 6.03 5.56
C ILE A 196 -8.88 6.96 4.84
N CYS A 197 -9.23 8.24 4.70
CA CYS A 197 -8.40 9.27 4.11
C CYS A 197 -7.40 9.86 5.11
N GLY A 198 -7.52 9.56 6.41
CA GLY A 198 -6.61 10.01 7.45
C GLY A 198 -6.77 11.49 7.82
N VAL A 199 -7.93 12.08 7.51
CA VAL A 199 -8.27 13.48 7.83
C VAL A 199 -9.16 13.55 9.07
N ALA A 200 -9.39 14.75 9.57
CA ALA A 200 -10.40 15.04 10.58
C ALA A 200 -11.18 16.28 10.16
N MET A 201 -12.49 16.30 10.39
CA MET A 201 -13.33 17.44 10.00
C MET A 201 -14.56 17.60 10.90
N VAL A 202 -15.07 18.83 10.98
CA VAL A 202 -16.33 19.14 11.67
C VAL A 202 -17.50 18.55 10.90
N LEU A 203 -18.44 17.90 11.59
CA LEU A 203 -19.67 17.39 10.97
C LEU A 203 -20.70 18.50 10.87
N ASN A 204 -21.38 18.57 9.73
CA ASN A 204 -22.38 19.60 9.44
C ASN A 204 -23.56 18.97 8.70
N TYR A 205 -24.43 18.30 9.46
CA TYR A 205 -25.63 17.66 8.91
C TYR A 205 -26.63 18.72 8.43
N GLY A 206 -27.17 18.52 7.22
CA GLY A 206 -28.03 19.48 6.53
C GLY A 206 -27.30 20.35 5.49
N GLU A 207 -26.00 20.17 5.31
CA GLU A 207 -25.23 20.86 4.26
C GLU A 207 -25.38 20.21 2.88
N GLY A 208 -25.86 18.98 2.83
CA GLY A 208 -26.00 18.21 1.60
C GLY A 208 -24.73 17.45 1.22
N ARG A 209 -24.90 16.36 0.46
CA ARG A 209 -23.82 15.43 0.10
C ARG A 209 -22.64 16.14 -0.59
N ASP A 210 -22.92 16.94 -1.60
CA ASP A 210 -21.88 17.55 -2.43
C ASP A 210 -21.02 18.54 -1.63
N HIS A 211 -21.63 19.30 -0.72
CA HIS A 211 -20.90 20.21 0.18
C HIS A 211 -20.04 19.43 1.19
N ALA A 212 -20.57 18.35 1.77
CA ALA A 212 -19.81 17.49 2.68
C ALA A 212 -18.58 16.87 1.98
N PHE A 213 -18.75 16.38 0.75
CA PHE A 213 -17.64 15.90 -0.08
C PHE A 213 -16.66 17.02 -0.44
N GLY A 214 -17.13 18.22 -0.77
CA GLY A 214 -16.26 19.37 -1.03
C GLY A 214 -15.37 19.74 0.16
N ARG A 215 -15.92 19.68 1.39
CA ARG A 215 -15.13 19.89 2.61
C ARG A 215 -14.15 18.75 2.87
N LEU A 216 -14.58 17.50 2.68
CA LEU A 216 -13.68 16.34 2.78
C LEU A 216 -12.49 16.48 1.83
N GLU A 217 -12.75 16.85 0.57
CA GLU A 217 -11.70 17.09 -0.44
C GLU A 217 -10.78 18.25 -0.03
N LYS A 218 -11.32 19.31 0.57
CA LYS A 218 -10.50 20.41 1.11
C LYS A 218 -9.59 19.97 2.25
N GLU A 219 -10.06 19.12 3.16
CA GLU A 219 -9.23 18.59 4.25
C GLU A 219 -8.17 17.62 3.73
N ILE A 220 -8.52 16.76 2.78
CA ILE A 220 -7.59 15.89 2.06
C ILE A 220 -6.54 16.74 1.34
N HIS A 221 -6.97 17.78 0.62
CA HIS A 221 -6.09 18.70 -0.05
C HIS A 221 -5.23 19.46 0.95
N THR A 222 -5.74 19.90 2.09
CA THR A 222 -4.90 20.58 3.10
C THR A 222 -3.83 19.63 3.64
N LEU A 223 -4.21 18.38 3.95
CA LEU A 223 -3.32 17.36 4.51
C LEU A 223 -2.24 16.91 3.51
N TYR A 224 -2.62 16.69 2.25
CA TYR A 224 -1.74 16.09 1.24
C TYR A 224 -1.22 17.09 0.21
N LYS A 225 -1.92 18.19 -0.03
CA LYS A 225 -1.78 19.09 -1.18
C LYS A 225 -1.95 20.61 -0.89
N GLY A 226 -1.69 21.12 0.32
CA GLY A 226 -1.85 22.57 0.63
C GLY A 226 -1.10 23.52 -0.32
N ALA A 227 -1.29 24.84 -0.26
CA ALA A 227 -0.84 25.83 -1.28
C ALA A 227 0.57 25.62 -1.90
N ASP A 228 1.58 25.26 -1.11
CA ASP A 228 2.93 24.94 -1.61
C ASP A 228 2.97 23.73 -2.57
N TYR A 229 2.00 22.81 -2.46
CA TYR A 229 1.90 21.63 -3.30
C TYR A 229 1.54 21.99 -4.73
N GLU A 230 0.57 22.89 -4.95
CA GLU A 230 0.18 23.30 -6.30
C GLU A 230 1.32 24.04 -7.02
N GLN A 231 2.07 24.86 -6.28
CA GLN A 231 3.21 25.62 -6.81
C GLN A 231 4.33 24.73 -7.37
N TYR A 232 4.53 23.54 -6.79
CA TYR A 232 5.61 22.63 -7.19
C TYR A 232 5.11 21.30 -7.78
N ALA A 233 3.79 21.16 -7.98
CA ALA A 233 3.19 19.93 -8.47
C ALA A 233 3.61 19.66 -9.92
N VAL A 234 4.28 18.54 -10.16
CA VAL A 234 4.64 18.10 -11.50
C VAL A 234 3.94 16.78 -11.77
N ARG A 235 3.13 16.75 -12.84
CA ARG A 235 2.30 15.57 -13.15
C ARG A 235 3.18 14.33 -13.34
N LEU A 236 2.93 13.30 -12.54
CA LEU A 236 3.61 12.01 -12.67
C LEU A 236 3.26 11.35 -14.00
N ASN A 237 4.25 11.10 -14.85
CA ASN A 237 4.06 10.32 -16.06
C ASN A 237 4.24 8.83 -15.76
N LEU A 238 3.14 8.14 -15.50
CA LEU A 238 3.15 6.71 -15.16
C LEU A 238 3.71 5.82 -16.28
N ARG A 239 3.77 6.29 -17.54
CA ARG A 239 4.39 5.54 -18.66
C ARG A 239 5.91 5.38 -18.50
N LEU A 240 6.54 6.20 -17.66
CA LEU A 240 7.97 6.09 -17.36
C LEU A 240 8.28 4.95 -16.38
N PHE A 241 7.27 4.33 -15.77
CA PHE A 241 7.42 3.25 -14.80
C PHE A 241 7.01 1.93 -15.45
N PRO A 242 7.91 0.94 -15.56
CA PRO A 242 7.55 -0.38 -16.07
C PRO A 242 6.41 -0.99 -15.23
N GLU A 243 5.34 -1.48 -15.87
CA GLU A 243 4.34 -2.31 -15.21
C GLU A 243 4.92 -3.71 -15.01
N ALA A 244 5.16 -4.10 -13.75
CA ALA A 244 5.30 -5.51 -13.43
C ALA A 244 3.90 -6.14 -13.35
N ALA A 245 3.73 -7.31 -13.97
CA ALA A 245 2.48 -8.07 -13.98
C ALA A 245 1.95 -8.34 -12.55
N GLN A 246 2.85 -8.51 -11.57
CA GLN A 246 2.51 -8.47 -10.15
C GLN A 246 3.79 -8.32 -9.32
N PHE A 247 3.80 -7.40 -8.35
CA PHE A 247 4.91 -7.27 -7.40
C PHE A 247 4.75 -8.31 -6.28
N VAL A 248 5.76 -9.16 -6.07
CA VAL A 248 5.70 -10.26 -5.10
C VAL A 248 6.70 -10.04 -3.97
N ALA A 249 6.20 -10.15 -2.74
CA ALA A 249 6.94 -10.35 -1.50
C ALA A 249 8.17 -9.45 -1.30
N ARG A 250 7.97 -8.24 -0.76
CA ARG A 250 9.03 -7.34 -0.23
C ARG A 250 8.51 -6.37 0.83
N GLU A 251 7.49 -6.77 1.59
CA GLU A 251 6.84 -5.86 2.56
C GLU A 251 7.81 -5.38 3.64
N LYS A 252 8.79 -6.20 4.04
CA LYS A 252 9.82 -5.82 5.00
C LYS A 252 10.70 -4.70 4.43
N GLU A 253 11.17 -4.86 3.20
CA GLU A 253 12.00 -3.86 2.53
C GLU A 253 11.21 -2.58 2.25
N LEU A 254 9.95 -2.66 1.78
CA LEU A 254 9.08 -1.50 1.56
C LEU A 254 8.80 -0.74 2.86
N SER A 255 8.47 -1.45 3.94
CA SER A 255 8.26 -0.85 5.25
C SER A 255 9.53 -0.14 5.73
N LYS A 256 10.69 -0.77 5.53
CA LYS A 256 11.97 -0.16 5.90
C LYS A 256 12.29 1.06 5.04
N MET A 257 12.06 1.02 3.73
CA MET A 257 12.19 2.20 2.87
C MET A 257 11.30 3.34 3.37
N HIS A 258 10.07 3.04 3.75
CA HIS A 258 9.15 4.05 4.26
C HIS A 258 9.65 4.70 5.55
N GLU A 259 10.11 3.89 6.50
CA GLU A 259 10.73 4.37 7.75
C GLU A 259 11.94 5.28 7.49
N LEU A 260 12.77 4.94 6.49
CA LEU A 260 13.99 5.70 6.18
C LEU A 260 13.72 6.99 5.40
N LEU A 261 12.62 7.06 4.65
CA LEU A 261 12.26 8.20 3.79
C LEU A 261 11.24 9.15 4.43
N HIS A 262 10.56 8.73 5.51
CA HIS A 262 9.49 9.49 6.14
C HIS A 262 9.86 9.96 7.56
N GLY A 263 9.29 11.08 8.01
CA GLY A 263 9.41 11.56 9.40
C GLY A 263 10.70 12.33 9.73
N HIS A 264 11.48 12.72 8.72
CA HIS A 264 12.69 13.52 8.91
C HIS A 264 12.45 14.97 8.47
N SER A 265 12.95 15.93 9.26
CA SER A 265 12.94 17.36 8.93
C SER A 265 14.00 17.74 7.90
N SER A 266 14.86 16.79 7.52
CA SER A 266 15.94 16.95 6.54
C SER A 266 15.87 15.88 5.44
N ARG A 267 16.66 16.07 4.38
CA ARG A 267 16.67 15.25 3.16
C ARG A 267 16.93 13.80 3.51
N ALA A 268 16.02 12.94 3.11
CA ALA A 268 16.14 11.51 3.30
C ALA A 268 16.66 10.85 2.01
N ALA A 269 17.64 9.96 2.14
CA ALA A 269 18.19 9.22 1.01
C ALA A 269 18.33 7.74 1.37
N VAL A 270 17.84 6.86 0.49
CA VAL A 270 17.94 5.41 0.62
C VAL A 270 18.70 4.83 -0.57
N VAL A 271 19.68 3.97 -0.30
CA VAL A 271 20.47 3.26 -1.31
C VAL A 271 20.06 1.78 -1.31
N LEU A 272 19.27 1.39 -2.31
CA LEU A 272 18.94 0.00 -2.60
C LEU A 272 20.11 -0.64 -3.33
N TYR A 273 20.84 -1.54 -2.66
CA TYR A 273 21.97 -2.25 -3.27
C TYR A 273 21.80 -3.76 -3.23
N GLY A 274 22.36 -4.47 -4.22
CA GLY A 274 22.25 -5.93 -4.33
C GLY A 274 22.53 -6.41 -5.76
N LEU A 275 22.45 -7.73 -5.97
CA LEU A 275 22.77 -8.36 -7.26
C LEU A 275 21.93 -7.81 -8.44
N GLY A 276 22.46 -7.96 -9.65
CA GLY A 276 21.71 -7.67 -10.89
C GLY A 276 20.44 -8.52 -10.97
N GLY A 277 19.32 -7.95 -11.41
CA GLY A 277 18.05 -8.68 -11.54
C GLY A 277 17.34 -9.04 -10.21
N ILE A 278 17.85 -8.58 -9.06
CA ILE A 278 17.26 -8.91 -7.75
C ILE A 278 15.95 -8.17 -7.44
N GLY A 279 15.53 -7.23 -8.30
CA GLY A 279 14.26 -6.49 -8.16
C GLY A 279 14.37 -5.10 -7.51
N LYS A 280 15.57 -4.50 -7.41
CA LYS A 280 15.75 -3.14 -6.83
C LYS A 280 14.89 -2.07 -7.51
N THR A 281 14.91 -2.04 -8.85
CA THR A 281 14.10 -1.12 -9.66
C THR A 281 12.62 -1.32 -9.42
N GLN A 282 12.15 -2.58 -9.40
CA GLN A 282 10.74 -2.90 -9.13
C GLN A 282 10.32 -2.51 -7.70
N LEU A 283 11.21 -2.66 -6.72
CA LEU A 283 10.99 -2.22 -5.35
C LEU A 283 10.83 -0.69 -5.26
N ALA A 284 11.64 0.08 -6.01
CA ALA A 284 11.50 1.53 -6.10
C ALA A 284 10.19 1.95 -6.80
N VAL A 285 9.81 1.27 -7.90
CA VAL A 285 8.52 1.50 -8.58
C VAL A 285 7.35 1.26 -7.63
N GLU A 286 7.35 0.16 -6.90
CA GLU A 286 6.28 -0.17 -5.95
C GLU A 286 6.19 0.86 -4.81
N TYR A 287 7.33 1.31 -4.29
CA TYR A 287 7.36 2.38 -3.29
C TYR A 287 6.71 3.67 -3.83
N VAL A 288 7.07 4.07 -5.07
CA VAL A 288 6.48 5.24 -5.72
C VAL A 288 4.97 5.07 -5.88
N ARG A 289 4.50 3.90 -6.33
CA ARG A 289 3.06 3.64 -6.51
C ARG A 289 2.27 3.81 -5.21
N ARG A 290 2.80 3.31 -4.09
CA ARG A 290 2.18 3.43 -2.75
C ARG A 290 2.23 4.87 -2.22
N HIS A 291 3.31 5.61 -2.48
CA HIS A 291 3.53 6.89 -1.82
C HIS A 291 3.51 8.12 -2.74
N LYS A 292 3.05 7.99 -3.99
CA LYS A 292 3.06 9.08 -4.98
C LYS A 292 2.33 10.35 -4.51
N GLU A 293 1.21 10.20 -3.81
CA GLU A 293 0.39 11.34 -3.36
C GLU A 293 1.05 12.15 -2.23
N LYS A 294 2.14 11.65 -1.63
CA LYS A 294 2.91 12.39 -0.62
C LYS A 294 3.90 13.38 -1.24
N HIS A 295 4.10 13.32 -2.55
CA HIS A 295 5.14 14.07 -3.25
C HIS A 295 4.54 15.02 -4.28
N THR A 296 5.05 16.25 -4.33
CA THR A 296 4.67 17.25 -5.34
C THR A 296 5.22 16.90 -6.71
N ALA A 297 6.44 16.36 -6.75
CA ALA A 297 7.11 15.96 -7.97
C ALA A 297 7.89 14.66 -7.74
N ILE A 298 7.86 13.77 -8.73
CA ILE A 298 8.62 12.52 -8.69
C ILE A 298 9.33 12.36 -10.04
N PHE A 299 10.64 12.23 -9.99
CA PHE A 299 11.48 12.13 -11.18
C PHE A 299 12.31 10.86 -11.17
N TRP A 300 12.30 10.16 -12.30
CA TRP A 300 13.08 8.95 -12.52
C TRP A 300 14.28 9.28 -13.42
N LEU A 301 15.49 9.03 -12.92
CA LEU A 301 16.74 9.36 -13.59
C LEU A 301 17.50 8.09 -13.93
N ASN A 302 18.02 8.03 -15.15
CA ASN A 302 18.92 6.97 -15.57
C ASN A 302 20.37 7.33 -15.17
N ALA A 303 20.93 6.64 -14.19
CA ALA A 303 22.25 6.90 -13.64
C ALA A 303 23.33 5.91 -14.12
N ASN A 304 23.09 5.22 -15.25
CA ASN A 304 24.04 4.27 -15.86
C ASN A 304 25.39 4.91 -16.21
N ASP A 305 25.33 6.12 -16.78
CA ASP A 305 26.46 6.90 -17.27
C ASP A 305 26.12 8.40 -17.22
N GLU A 306 27.14 9.24 -17.46
CA GLU A 306 27.04 10.68 -17.22
C GLU A 306 26.12 11.38 -18.23
N ASP A 307 26.09 10.91 -19.48
CA ASP A 307 25.28 11.48 -20.55
C ASP A 307 23.80 11.11 -20.38
N SER A 308 23.52 9.84 -20.05
CA SER A 308 22.17 9.36 -19.70
C SER A 308 21.56 10.16 -18.53
N LEU A 309 22.39 10.48 -17.53
CA LEU A 309 21.95 11.24 -16.37
C LEU A 309 21.64 12.70 -16.75
N ARG A 310 22.54 13.36 -17.50
CA ARG A 310 22.31 14.72 -18.03
C ARG A 310 21.05 14.82 -18.89
N LEU A 311 20.80 13.85 -19.76
CA LEU A 311 19.58 13.77 -20.55
C LEU A 311 18.32 13.62 -19.68
N SER A 312 18.41 12.86 -18.57
CA SER A 312 17.32 12.76 -17.60
C SER A 312 17.01 14.11 -16.95
N PHE A 313 18.03 14.89 -16.58
CA PHE A 313 17.85 16.25 -16.06
C PHE A 313 17.20 17.20 -17.07
N ARG A 314 17.58 17.12 -18.35
CA ARG A 314 16.90 17.89 -19.41
C ARG A 314 15.41 17.53 -19.50
N ALA A 315 15.07 16.25 -19.45
CA ALA A 315 13.68 15.80 -19.47
C ALA A 315 12.89 16.34 -18.25
N ILE A 316 13.51 16.36 -17.07
CA ILE A 316 12.92 16.98 -15.87
C ILE A 316 12.66 18.48 -16.12
N ALA A 317 13.64 19.23 -16.63
CA ALA A 317 13.48 20.65 -16.91
C ALA A 317 12.29 20.93 -17.84
N GLN A 318 12.15 20.14 -18.91
CA GLN A 318 11.02 20.23 -19.84
C GLN A 318 9.68 19.93 -19.15
N GLN A 319 9.64 18.91 -18.29
CA GLN A 319 8.42 18.53 -17.56
C GLN A 319 7.99 19.59 -16.55
N VAL A 320 8.95 20.19 -15.83
CA VAL A 320 8.66 21.31 -14.91
C VAL A 320 8.14 22.51 -15.69
N LEU A 321 8.77 22.91 -16.80
CA LEU A 321 8.31 24.03 -17.63
C LEU A 321 6.93 23.80 -18.25
N GLN A 322 6.59 22.55 -18.58
CA GLN A 322 5.25 22.22 -19.07
C GLN A 322 4.16 22.45 -18.01
N CYS A 323 4.46 22.15 -16.74
CA CYS A 323 3.52 22.34 -15.63
C CYS A 323 3.53 23.78 -15.11
N HIS A 324 4.71 24.41 -15.10
CA HIS A 324 4.97 25.72 -14.50
C HIS A 324 5.80 26.62 -15.43
N PRO A 325 5.22 27.13 -16.53
CA PRO A 325 5.96 27.93 -17.53
C PRO A 325 6.58 29.21 -16.98
N SER A 326 5.97 29.78 -15.93
CA SER A 326 6.41 31.03 -15.28
C SER A 326 7.51 30.82 -14.23
N THR A 327 8.04 29.61 -14.09
CA THR A 327 9.14 29.33 -13.15
C THR A 327 10.41 30.05 -13.58
N SER A 328 10.76 31.12 -12.86
CA SER A 328 11.88 32.02 -13.18
C SER A 328 13.24 31.33 -13.29
N VAL A 329 13.43 30.22 -12.59
CA VAL A 329 14.70 29.45 -12.57
C VAL A 329 14.95 28.68 -13.87
N LEU A 330 13.89 28.30 -14.59
CA LEU A 330 13.96 27.44 -15.77
C LEU A 330 13.57 28.16 -17.07
N SER A 331 12.85 29.28 -17.00
CA SER A 331 12.28 29.96 -18.17
C SER A 331 13.31 30.57 -19.13
N SER A 332 14.54 30.81 -18.69
CA SER A 332 15.61 31.43 -19.49
C SER A 332 16.69 30.45 -19.94
N VAL A 333 16.52 29.15 -19.69
CA VAL A 333 17.55 28.15 -19.96
C VAL A 333 17.36 27.58 -21.37
N ASP A 334 18.39 27.70 -22.20
CA ASP A 334 18.45 26.96 -23.47
C ASP A 334 18.64 25.47 -23.19
N LEU A 335 17.53 24.72 -23.25
CA LEU A 335 17.50 23.28 -23.01
C LEU A 335 17.97 22.47 -24.23
N GLU A 336 18.15 23.09 -25.40
CA GLU A 336 18.60 22.40 -26.61
C GLU A 336 20.12 22.34 -26.72
N GLY A 337 20.84 23.35 -26.20
CA GLY A 337 22.30 23.46 -26.34
C GLY A 337 23.15 22.90 -25.19
N ASP A 338 22.85 23.24 -23.93
CA ASP A 338 23.77 23.02 -22.79
C ASP A 338 23.13 22.16 -21.68
N LEU A 339 23.48 20.87 -21.65
CA LEU A 339 22.94 19.92 -20.67
C LEU A 339 23.38 20.23 -19.23
N ASP A 340 24.54 20.86 -19.01
CA ASP A 340 25.01 21.19 -17.66
C ASP A 340 24.21 22.36 -17.07
N ARG A 341 23.74 23.28 -17.92
CA ARG A 341 22.75 24.31 -17.52
C ARG A 341 21.41 23.69 -17.13
N ALA A 342 20.93 22.67 -17.86
CA ALA A 342 19.71 21.98 -17.50
C ALA A 342 19.82 21.31 -16.11
N VAL A 343 20.95 20.64 -15.83
CA VAL A 343 21.24 20.07 -14.50
C VAL A 343 21.22 21.15 -13.42
N SER A 344 21.93 22.26 -13.66
CA SER A 344 22.03 23.37 -12.70
C SER A 344 20.67 24.00 -12.40
N ALA A 345 19.85 24.22 -13.43
CA ALA A 345 18.53 24.84 -13.29
C ALA A 345 17.53 23.94 -12.56
N VAL A 346 17.52 22.64 -12.84
CA VAL A 346 16.68 21.68 -12.10
C VAL A 346 17.11 21.61 -10.64
N LYS A 347 18.41 21.56 -10.34
CA LYS A 347 18.91 21.60 -8.95
C LYS A 347 18.46 22.88 -8.24
N ALA A 348 18.56 24.03 -8.90
CA ALA A 348 18.10 25.30 -8.36
C ALA A 348 16.58 25.31 -8.11
N TRP A 349 15.78 24.71 -8.99
CA TRP A 349 14.33 24.55 -8.79
C TRP A 349 14.00 23.66 -7.59
N LEU A 350 14.69 22.52 -7.44
CA LEU A 350 14.56 21.62 -6.29
C LEU A 350 14.98 22.28 -4.96
N ASN A 351 15.84 23.30 -5.02
CA ASN A 351 16.32 24.06 -3.87
C ASN A 351 15.41 25.26 -3.51
N LEU A 352 14.33 25.52 -4.24
CA LEU A 352 13.44 26.64 -3.95
C LEU A 352 12.83 26.52 -2.53
N PRO A 353 12.72 27.62 -1.77
CA PRO A 353 12.07 27.59 -0.46
C PRO A 353 10.64 27.04 -0.56
N GLY A 354 10.30 26.05 0.27
CA GLY A 354 8.99 25.39 0.24
C GLY A 354 8.89 24.20 -0.71
N ASN A 355 9.84 24.02 -1.63
CA ASN A 355 9.90 22.84 -2.51
C ASN A 355 10.51 21.63 -1.79
N ALA A 356 9.81 21.14 -0.77
CA ALA A 356 10.33 20.11 0.14
C ALA A 356 9.85 18.68 -0.16
N ARG A 357 8.85 18.53 -1.03
CA ARG A 357 8.09 17.29 -1.23
C ARG A 357 8.40 16.58 -2.55
N TRP A 358 9.56 16.82 -3.15
CA TRP A 358 9.98 16.09 -4.34
C TRP A 358 10.65 14.75 -3.99
N LEU A 359 10.61 13.79 -4.93
CA LEU A 359 11.31 12.52 -4.87
C LEU A 359 12.16 12.29 -6.12
N LEU A 360 13.47 12.11 -5.97
CA LEU A 360 14.37 11.71 -7.05
C LEU A 360 14.71 10.22 -6.95
N ILE A 361 14.56 9.49 -8.05
CA ILE A 361 14.99 8.10 -8.16
C ILE A 361 16.15 8.01 -9.15
N TYR A 362 17.37 7.77 -8.66
CA TYR A 362 18.52 7.46 -9.49
C TYR A 362 18.61 5.96 -9.69
N ASP A 363 18.16 5.49 -10.85
CA ASP A 363 18.13 4.07 -11.18
C ASP A 363 19.39 3.64 -11.94
N ASN A 364 19.88 2.44 -11.64
CA ASN A 364 21.07 1.81 -12.24
C ASN A 364 22.38 2.60 -12.05
N TYR A 365 22.61 3.15 -10.86
CA TYR A 365 23.89 3.79 -10.51
C TYR A 365 24.99 2.74 -10.24
N ASP A 366 25.35 1.95 -11.25
CA ASP A 366 26.21 0.77 -11.12
C ASP A 366 27.72 1.09 -11.23
N ASN A 367 28.08 2.24 -11.82
CA ASN A 367 29.46 2.66 -12.09
C ASN A 367 29.86 3.93 -11.31
N PRO A 368 29.94 3.90 -9.96
CA PRO A 368 30.34 5.07 -9.19
C PRO A 368 31.80 5.45 -9.46
N ARG A 369 32.06 6.75 -9.64
CA ARG A 369 33.42 7.28 -9.83
C ARG A 369 34.19 7.26 -8.51
N ILE A 370 35.25 6.43 -8.43
CA ILE A 370 36.08 6.24 -7.22
C ILE A 370 37.41 7.03 -7.29
N SER A 371 37.83 7.50 -8.47
CA SER A 371 39.10 8.24 -8.67
C SER A 371 38.94 9.43 -9.61
N ASN A 372 39.85 10.41 -9.53
CA ASN A 372 39.82 11.65 -10.33
C ASN A 372 40.16 11.46 -11.83
N LYS A 373 40.22 10.21 -12.33
CA LYS A 373 40.41 9.97 -13.77
C LYS A 373 39.08 10.17 -14.50
N SER A 374 39.08 10.99 -15.55
CA SER A 374 37.91 11.30 -16.36
C SER A 374 37.53 10.10 -17.24
N ASP A 375 36.72 9.20 -16.70
CA ASP A 375 36.06 8.15 -17.47
C ASP A 375 34.57 8.50 -17.58
N ARG A 376 34.10 8.75 -18.82
CA ARG A 376 32.69 9.09 -19.10
C ARG A 376 31.71 7.97 -18.76
N SER A 377 32.18 6.72 -18.66
CA SER A 377 31.36 5.58 -18.21
C SER A 377 31.12 5.53 -16.70
N THR A 378 31.83 6.39 -15.94
CA THR A 378 31.68 6.51 -14.48
C THR A 378 30.95 7.80 -14.12
N VAL A 379 30.13 7.76 -13.08
CA VAL A 379 29.33 8.90 -12.63
C VAL A 379 29.67 9.25 -11.19
N ASP A 380 29.95 10.53 -10.94
CA ASP A 380 29.98 11.07 -9.58
C ASP A 380 28.61 11.66 -9.24
N ILE A 381 27.73 10.85 -8.64
CA ILE A 381 26.35 11.24 -8.36
C ILE A 381 26.26 12.48 -7.46
N ARG A 382 27.30 12.76 -6.65
CA ARG A 382 27.34 13.93 -5.74
C ARG A 382 27.19 15.25 -6.48
N GLN A 383 27.66 15.32 -7.73
CA GLN A 383 27.53 16.51 -8.57
C GLN A 383 26.07 16.77 -8.98
N TYR A 384 25.26 15.71 -9.00
CA TYR A 384 23.86 15.73 -9.44
C TYR A 384 22.87 15.75 -8.28
N LEU A 385 23.31 15.64 -7.02
CA LEU A 385 22.45 15.79 -5.86
C LEU A 385 22.09 17.27 -5.66
N PRO A 386 20.85 17.62 -5.30
CA PRO A 386 20.49 18.97 -4.88
C PRO A 386 21.32 19.44 -3.68
N GLU A 387 21.39 20.74 -3.44
CA GLU A 387 22.12 21.29 -2.28
C GLU A 387 21.20 21.43 -1.05
N SER A 388 19.89 21.49 -1.29
CA SER A 388 18.86 21.57 -0.26
C SER A 388 18.89 20.35 0.68
N ASP A 389 18.59 20.65 1.93
CA ASP A 389 18.34 19.68 3.00
C ASP A 389 16.89 19.20 3.01
N GLN A 390 16.13 19.37 1.92
CA GLN A 390 14.76 18.89 1.81
C GLN A 390 14.62 17.82 0.71
N GLY A 391 13.44 17.20 0.60
CA GLY A 391 13.14 16.18 -0.40
C GLY A 391 13.59 14.77 -0.04
N SER A 392 13.28 13.83 -0.94
CA SER A 392 13.57 12.41 -0.79
C SER A 392 14.35 11.86 -1.97
N ILE A 393 15.26 10.92 -1.73
CA ILE A 393 16.10 10.31 -2.76
C ILE A 393 16.09 8.78 -2.61
N ILE A 394 15.90 8.09 -3.73
CA ILE A 394 16.12 6.64 -3.85
C ILE A 394 17.24 6.42 -4.87
N ILE A 395 18.21 5.57 -4.53
CA ILE A 395 19.30 5.18 -5.44
C ILE A 395 19.24 3.66 -5.58
N THR A 396 19.21 3.14 -6.81
CA THR A 396 19.36 1.70 -7.07
C THR A 396 20.75 1.42 -7.65
N THR A 397 21.43 0.39 -7.15
CA THR A 397 22.81 0.07 -7.58
C THR A 397 23.19 -1.38 -7.33
N ARG A 398 24.14 -1.93 -8.09
CA ARG A 398 24.84 -3.18 -7.81
C ARG A 398 26.04 -2.98 -6.88
N SER A 399 26.51 -1.74 -6.73
CA SER A 399 27.70 -1.42 -5.95
C SER A 399 27.36 -1.22 -4.47
N ALA A 400 27.93 -2.08 -3.61
CA ALA A 400 27.84 -1.93 -2.15
C ALA A 400 28.64 -0.72 -1.60
N ARG A 401 29.40 -0.02 -2.46
CA ARG A 401 30.29 1.10 -2.10
C ARG A 401 29.60 2.46 -2.12
N VAL A 402 28.36 2.55 -2.62
CA VAL A 402 27.59 3.80 -2.65
C VAL A 402 27.13 4.16 -1.24
N THR A 403 27.44 5.38 -0.79
CA THR A 403 27.22 5.84 0.60
C THR A 403 26.39 7.11 0.71
N GLN A 404 25.86 7.60 -0.41
CA GLN A 404 25.06 8.85 -0.50
C GLN A 404 23.64 8.70 0.06
N GLY A 405 23.42 7.78 1.01
CA GLY A 405 22.16 7.52 1.70
C GLY A 405 22.24 6.31 2.63
N ARG A 406 21.14 6.05 3.36
CA ARG A 406 21.01 4.88 4.23
C ARG A 406 20.88 3.62 3.36
N ARG A 407 21.83 2.69 3.53
CA ARG A 407 21.93 1.50 2.69
C ARG A 407 20.95 0.42 3.10
N LEU A 408 20.23 -0.13 2.13
CA LEU A 408 19.31 -1.25 2.28
C LEU A 408 19.71 -2.35 1.29
N HIS A 409 20.11 -3.51 1.83
CA HIS A 409 20.53 -4.66 1.03
C HIS A 409 19.31 -5.44 0.54
N VAL A 410 19.09 -5.44 -0.78
CA VAL A 410 18.03 -6.23 -1.41
C VAL A 410 18.56 -7.64 -1.70
N GLN A 411 18.02 -8.62 -0.97
CA GLN A 411 18.45 -10.02 -1.03
C GLN A 411 17.55 -10.85 -1.96
N LYS A 412 17.86 -12.13 -2.16
CA LYS A 412 16.95 -13.08 -2.83
C LYS A 412 15.66 -13.28 -2.01
N LEU A 413 14.61 -13.75 -2.68
CA LEU A 413 13.37 -14.13 -2.00
C LEU A 413 13.66 -15.36 -1.12
N ALA A 414 13.25 -15.29 0.15
CA ALA A 414 13.53 -16.36 1.10
C ALA A 414 12.53 -17.52 1.01
N GLY A 415 11.26 -17.22 0.69
CA GLY A 415 10.19 -18.21 0.62
C GLY A 415 10.10 -18.87 -0.74
N LEU A 416 10.03 -20.21 -0.75
CA LEU A 416 9.69 -20.99 -1.95
C LEU A 416 8.35 -20.53 -2.54
N GLU A 417 7.38 -20.24 -1.67
CA GLU A 417 6.04 -19.76 -2.04
C GLU A 417 6.07 -18.42 -2.78
N ASP A 418 7.00 -17.52 -2.44
CA ASP A 418 7.16 -16.26 -3.16
C ASP A 418 7.73 -16.50 -4.56
N GLY A 419 8.62 -17.48 -4.70
CA GLY A 419 9.13 -17.92 -6.00
C GLY A 419 8.05 -18.55 -6.87
N LEU A 420 7.21 -19.40 -6.28
CA LEU A 420 6.06 -20.04 -6.94
C LEU A 420 5.05 -18.98 -7.41
N LYS A 421 4.76 -17.96 -6.61
CA LYS A 421 3.89 -16.85 -7.05
C LYS A 421 4.43 -16.15 -8.30
N ILE A 422 5.74 -15.87 -8.36
CA ILE A 422 6.34 -15.27 -9.56
C ILE A 422 6.20 -16.20 -10.77
N LEU A 423 6.47 -17.50 -10.61
CA LEU A 423 6.30 -18.48 -11.68
C LEU A 423 4.85 -18.59 -12.15
N ALA A 424 3.89 -18.65 -11.24
CA ALA A 424 2.46 -18.73 -11.54
C ALA A 424 2.03 -17.54 -12.39
N ASN A 425 2.37 -16.34 -11.93
CA ASN A 425 2.02 -15.09 -12.59
C ASN A 425 2.64 -14.96 -13.98
N MET A 426 3.92 -15.30 -14.11
CA MET A 426 4.66 -15.13 -15.36
C MET A 426 4.40 -16.25 -16.38
N SER A 427 3.95 -17.42 -15.93
CA SER A 427 3.52 -18.52 -16.82
C SER A 427 2.02 -18.51 -17.13
N ARG A 428 1.25 -17.63 -16.46
CA ARG A 428 -0.23 -17.59 -16.49
C ARG A 428 -0.88 -18.93 -16.12
N ARG A 429 -0.32 -19.61 -15.11
CA ARG A 429 -0.82 -20.91 -14.64
C ARG A 429 -1.28 -20.80 -13.19
N GLU A 430 -2.42 -21.41 -12.91
CA GLU A 430 -2.99 -21.50 -11.56
C GLU A 430 -2.71 -22.87 -10.95
N GLY A 431 -2.78 -22.97 -9.61
CA GLY A 431 -2.67 -24.24 -8.90
C GLY A 431 -1.28 -24.88 -8.87
N ILE A 432 -0.22 -24.15 -9.23
CA ILE A 432 1.13 -24.69 -9.37
C ILE A 432 1.82 -24.97 -8.03
N GLU A 433 1.24 -24.50 -6.92
CA GLU A 433 1.77 -24.70 -5.56
C GLU A 433 1.95 -26.18 -5.18
N ASN A 434 1.13 -27.07 -5.77
CA ASN A 434 1.19 -28.51 -5.57
C ASN A 434 1.92 -29.25 -6.71
N ASP A 435 2.33 -28.55 -7.77
CA ASP A 435 3.05 -29.15 -8.88
C ASP A 435 4.52 -29.43 -8.49
N SER A 436 4.90 -30.70 -8.50
CA SER A 436 6.25 -31.13 -8.10
C SER A 436 7.37 -30.50 -8.96
N GLY A 437 7.13 -30.30 -10.27
CA GLY A 437 8.07 -29.68 -11.18
C GLY A 437 8.18 -28.17 -10.95
N ALA A 438 7.06 -27.49 -10.67
CA ALA A 438 7.07 -26.07 -10.33
C ALA A 438 7.86 -25.81 -9.03
N ARG A 439 7.67 -26.66 -8.01
CA ARG A 439 8.42 -26.59 -6.75
C ARG A 439 9.90 -26.89 -6.94
N GLU A 440 10.26 -27.92 -7.72
CA GLU A 440 11.66 -28.21 -8.05
C GLU A 440 12.30 -27.03 -8.80
N LEU A 441 11.59 -26.46 -9.77
CA LEU A 441 12.07 -25.31 -10.53
C LEU A 441 12.27 -24.08 -9.64
N ALA A 442 11.28 -23.69 -8.85
CA ALA A 442 11.38 -22.56 -7.93
C ALA A 442 12.56 -22.74 -6.95
N SER A 443 12.76 -23.96 -6.44
CA SER A 443 13.89 -24.29 -5.58
C SER A 443 15.23 -24.16 -6.31
N LYS A 444 15.34 -24.61 -7.56
CA LYS A 444 16.57 -24.49 -8.36
C LYS A 444 16.92 -23.05 -8.72
N LEU A 445 15.92 -22.21 -8.92
CA LEU A 445 16.10 -20.80 -9.24
C LEU A 445 16.43 -19.94 -8.01
N ASP A 446 16.47 -20.55 -6.82
CA ASP A 446 17.01 -20.01 -5.57
C ASP A 446 16.48 -18.61 -5.23
N GLY A 447 15.18 -18.39 -5.44
CA GLY A 447 14.52 -17.12 -5.10
C GLY A 447 15.03 -15.90 -5.86
N LEU A 448 15.71 -16.07 -7.00
CA LEU A 448 16.20 -14.99 -7.86
C LEU A 448 15.05 -14.49 -8.76
N PRO A 449 14.51 -13.26 -8.56
CA PRO A 449 13.31 -12.82 -9.26
C PRO A 449 13.45 -12.80 -10.79
N LEU A 450 14.59 -12.33 -11.31
CA LEU A 450 14.83 -12.33 -12.75
C LEU A 450 14.81 -13.75 -13.33
N ALA A 451 15.47 -14.71 -12.67
CA ALA A 451 15.52 -16.09 -13.14
C ALA A 451 14.12 -16.73 -13.13
N LEU A 452 13.37 -16.54 -12.04
CA LEU A 452 11.97 -16.99 -11.92
C LEU A 452 11.08 -16.38 -13.01
N SER A 453 11.19 -15.06 -13.24
CA SER A 453 10.37 -14.38 -14.24
C SER A 453 10.66 -14.83 -15.67
N THR A 454 11.93 -15.05 -16.01
CA THR A 454 12.30 -15.53 -17.34
C THR A 454 11.89 -16.98 -17.55
N ALA A 455 12.03 -17.84 -16.53
CA ALA A 455 11.51 -19.21 -16.59
C ALA A 455 9.98 -19.24 -16.77
N GLY A 456 9.24 -18.41 -16.02
CA GLY A 456 7.79 -18.28 -16.16
C GLY A 456 7.38 -17.82 -17.56
N ALA A 457 8.02 -16.78 -18.10
CA ALA A 457 7.74 -16.29 -19.45
C ALA A 457 8.04 -17.34 -20.54
N TYR A 458 9.09 -18.14 -20.38
CA TYR A 458 9.36 -19.25 -21.29
C TYR A 458 8.29 -20.34 -21.21
N LEU A 459 7.83 -20.67 -20.00
CA LEU A 459 6.72 -21.62 -19.77
C LEU A 459 5.39 -21.12 -20.35
N GLU A 460 5.21 -19.81 -20.52
CA GLU A 460 4.03 -19.25 -21.21
C GLU A 460 4.07 -19.53 -22.73
N HIS A 461 5.24 -19.49 -23.35
CA HIS A 461 5.35 -19.44 -24.81
C HIS A 461 5.92 -20.71 -25.47
N VAL A 462 6.63 -21.57 -24.74
CA VAL A 462 7.46 -22.61 -25.38
C VAL A 462 7.13 -24.03 -24.92
N THR A 463 6.84 -24.25 -23.63
CA THR A 463 6.65 -25.61 -23.10
C THR A 463 5.44 -25.73 -22.20
N ASP A 464 4.62 -26.77 -22.41
CA ASP A 464 3.40 -27.00 -21.62
C ASP A 464 3.65 -27.56 -20.21
N SER A 465 4.86 -28.05 -19.88
CA SER A 465 5.15 -28.64 -18.55
C SER A 465 6.43 -28.13 -17.89
N PHE A 466 6.40 -28.01 -16.56
CA PHE A 466 7.56 -27.67 -15.74
C PHE A 466 8.67 -28.73 -15.82
N ALA A 467 8.30 -30.00 -15.97
CA ALA A 467 9.25 -31.11 -16.10
C ALA A 467 10.09 -30.98 -17.38
N GLU A 468 9.48 -30.59 -18.48
CA GLU A 468 10.20 -30.39 -19.75
C GLU A 468 11.13 -29.18 -19.68
N TYR A 469 10.68 -28.07 -19.11
CA TYR A 469 11.55 -26.92 -18.86
C TYR A 469 12.78 -27.30 -18.02
N LEU A 470 12.57 -28.05 -16.94
CA LEU A 470 13.65 -28.53 -16.08
C LEU A 470 14.64 -29.42 -16.82
N ARG A 471 14.17 -30.26 -17.76
CA ARG A 471 15.03 -31.09 -18.61
C ARG A 471 15.90 -30.24 -19.52
N LEU A 472 15.29 -29.27 -20.21
CA LEU A 472 16.01 -28.32 -21.09
C LEU A 472 17.02 -27.50 -20.31
N TYR A 473 16.62 -26.94 -19.16
CA TYR A 473 17.50 -26.18 -18.27
C TYR A 473 18.70 -27.01 -17.82
N LYS A 474 18.50 -28.27 -17.42
CA LYS A 474 19.59 -29.18 -17.01
C LYS A 474 20.58 -29.45 -18.16
N ALA A 475 20.08 -29.60 -19.40
CA ALA A 475 20.92 -29.79 -20.57
C ALA A 475 21.78 -28.55 -20.87
N SER A 476 21.16 -27.37 -20.94
CA SER A 476 21.87 -26.10 -21.18
C SER A 476 22.85 -25.75 -20.06
N TRP A 477 22.52 -26.09 -18.81
CA TRP A 477 23.44 -25.94 -17.68
C TRP A 477 24.72 -26.77 -17.85
N LEU A 478 24.58 -28.02 -18.29
CA LEU A 478 25.72 -28.91 -18.54
C LEU A 478 26.62 -28.37 -19.66
N GLU A 479 26.03 -27.85 -20.73
CA GLU A 479 26.76 -27.19 -21.83
C GLU A 479 27.53 -25.94 -21.38
N LEU A 480 26.95 -25.13 -20.49
CA LEU A 480 27.65 -23.98 -19.92
C LEU A 480 28.84 -24.40 -19.06
N GLN A 481 28.71 -25.48 -18.28
CA GLN A 481 29.82 -26.00 -17.47
C GLN A 481 30.96 -26.51 -18.35
N THR A 482 30.67 -27.18 -19.47
CA THR A 482 31.69 -27.68 -20.38
C THR A 482 32.36 -26.57 -21.20
N THR A 483 31.63 -25.53 -21.59
CA THR A 483 32.16 -24.40 -22.38
C THR A 483 32.87 -23.33 -21.52
N SER A 484 32.46 -23.12 -20.26
CA SER A 484 33.13 -22.17 -19.35
C SER A 484 34.52 -22.63 -18.89
N HIS A 485 34.78 -23.94 -18.86
CA HIS A 485 36.14 -24.48 -18.69
C HIS A 485 37.09 -24.15 -19.87
N VAL A 486 36.56 -23.83 -21.05
CA VAL A 486 37.36 -23.46 -22.25
C VAL A 486 37.58 -21.94 -22.35
N ARG A 487 36.71 -21.13 -21.73
CA ARG A 487 36.70 -19.65 -21.85
C ARG A 487 37.41 -18.87 -20.73
N SER A 488 38.13 -19.52 -19.81
CA SER A 488 38.82 -18.85 -18.70
C SER A 488 40.01 -17.95 -19.09
N ASN A 489 40.20 -17.64 -20.39
CA ASN A 489 41.28 -16.77 -20.89
C ASN A 489 40.84 -15.39 -21.42
N THR A 490 39.56 -14.98 -21.31
CA THR A 490 39.15 -13.61 -21.67
C THR A 490 38.21 -12.98 -20.63
N LYS A 491 38.37 -11.66 -20.41
CA LYS A 491 37.90 -10.89 -19.26
C LYS A 491 36.36 -10.71 -19.17
N THR A 492 35.84 -11.05 -17.97
CA THR A 492 34.82 -10.38 -17.14
C THR A 492 33.38 -10.15 -17.65
N GLU A 493 32.48 -11.04 -17.26
CA GLU A 493 31.16 -10.68 -16.68
C GLU A 493 31.19 -11.03 -15.18
N ARG A 494 31.55 -10.09 -14.31
CA ARG A 494 31.48 -10.30 -12.85
C ARG A 494 30.19 -9.65 -12.34
N GLY A 495 29.23 -10.46 -11.89
CA GLY A 495 28.06 -9.96 -11.15
C GLY A 495 26.70 -10.57 -11.49
N VAL A 496 26.63 -11.52 -12.42
CA VAL A 496 25.40 -12.27 -12.75
C VAL A 496 25.48 -13.65 -12.10
N SER A 497 24.39 -14.09 -11.46
CA SER A 497 24.32 -15.45 -10.90
C SER A 497 24.47 -16.48 -12.03
N PRO A 498 25.27 -17.55 -11.87
CA PRO A 498 25.36 -18.63 -12.84
C PRO A 498 23.98 -19.18 -13.26
N VAL A 499 23.05 -19.31 -12.31
CA VAL A 499 21.65 -19.71 -12.56
C VAL A 499 20.96 -18.75 -13.54
N ALA A 500 21.18 -17.44 -13.40
CA ALA A 500 20.58 -16.45 -14.30
C ALA A 500 21.23 -16.47 -15.70
N GLN A 501 22.52 -16.82 -15.82
CA GLN A 501 23.18 -17.02 -17.12
C GLN A 501 22.59 -18.22 -17.87
N ALA A 502 22.30 -19.32 -17.17
CA ALA A 502 21.70 -20.51 -17.77
C ALA A 502 20.25 -20.30 -18.20
N VAL A 503 19.46 -19.57 -17.41
CA VAL A 503 18.12 -19.14 -17.83
C VAL A 503 18.20 -18.17 -19.03
N GLY A 504 19.26 -17.38 -19.13
CA GLY A 504 19.50 -16.45 -20.23
C GLY A 504 19.72 -17.10 -21.61
N LEU A 505 20.04 -18.39 -21.69
CA LEU A 505 20.15 -19.13 -22.96
C LEU A 505 18.79 -19.35 -23.64
N PHE A 506 17.70 -19.11 -22.91
CA PHE A 506 16.33 -19.25 -23.40
C PHE A 506 15.69 -17.91 -23.80
N ARG A 507 16.49 -16.82 -23.90
CA ARG A 507 16.04 -15.50 -24.34
C ARG A 507 16.06 -15.33 -25.86
#